data_AF-A0A117J4D2-F1
#
_entry.id   AF-A0A117J4D2-F1
#
_cell.length_a   1.000
_cell.length_b   1.000
_cell.length_c   1.000
_cell.angle_alpha   90.00
_cell.angle_beta   90.00
_cell.angle_gamma   90.00
#
_symmetry.space_group_name_H-M   'P 1'
#
loop_
_entity.id
_entity.type
_entity.pdbx_description
1 polymer ?
#
loop_
_entity_poly.entity_id
_entity_poly.type
_entity_poly.pdbx_seq_one_letter_code
_entity_poly.pdbx_strand_id
1 'polypeptide(L)'
;MSVADGGSAGVTAASTLSVRGVNSTALACAGTGSVARLSDSSAYASGENCTAIAASDGAAVSMERGSLEATSGTVVHVEGSGSNVSLADVQILSTGSLAELCGTATLSLDGVTFASSHAAAIYVTAGMPTLRLTNGSVVRGTIVIANGADLDIQTDATSRIDGRIVYLSAANVA
;
A
#
# COMPACT_ATOMS: atom_id res chain seq x y z
N MET A 1 11.75 -4.34 -10.30
CA MET A 1 12.37 -5.39 -9.48
C MET A 1 11.32 -6.43 -9.16
N SER A 2 11.67 -7.72 -9.22
CA SER A 2 10.76 -8.82 -8.88
C SER A 2 11.45 -9.78 -7.91
N VAL A 3 10.73 -10.19 -6.87
CA VAL A 3 11.15 -11.19 -5.87
C VAL A 3 10.04 -12.23 -5.77
N ALA A 4 10.37 -13.49 -6.00
CA ALA A 4 9.41 -14.59 -6.03
C ALA A 4 9.99 -15.86 -5.41
N ASP A 5 9.12 -16.86 -5.21
CA ASP A 5 9.48 -18.24 -4.86
C ASP A 5 10.31 -18.38 -3.56
N GLY A 6 9.97 -17.59 -2.54
CA GLY A 6 10.69 -17.57 -1.26
C GLY A 6 12.02 -16.79 -1.32
N GLY A 7 12.25 -16.07 -2.41
CA GLY A 7 13.45 -15.26 -2.61
C GLY A 7 13.54 -14.06 -1.66
N SER A 8 14.76 -13.56 -1.47
CA SER A 8 15.00 -12.35 -0.71
C SER A 8 15.88 -11.37 -1.47
N ALA A 9 15.54 -10.09 -1.42
CA ALA A 9 16.35 -9.04 -2.00
C ALA A 9 16.27 -7.73 -1.20
N GLY A 10 17.37 -6.99 -1.20
CA GLY A 10 17.52 -5.74 -0.49
C GLY A 10 18.10 -4.64 -1.37
N VAL A 11 17.59 -3.42 -1.23
CA VAL A 11 18.14 -2.20 -1.83
C VAL A 11 18.46 -1.24 -0.70
N THR A 12 19.75 -1.08 -0.39
CA THR A 12 20.23 -0.32 0.79
C THR A 12 21.05 0.90 0.43
N ALA A 13 21.18 1.21 -0.86
CA ALA A 13 21.84 2.39 -1.37
C ALA A 13 20.78 3.25 -2.05
N ALA A 14 20.89 4.58 -1.92
CA ALA A 14 20.00 5.55 -2.55
C ALA A 14 19.78 5.23 -4.04
N SER A 15 18.71 4.50 -4.30
CA SER A 15 18.39 3.92 -5.60
C SER A 15 16.94 4.23 -5.91
N THR A 16 16.62 4.27 -7.20
CA THR A 16 15.27 4.51 -7.65
C THR A 16 14.78 3.30 -8.44
N LEU A 17 13.71 2.67 -7.95
CA LEU A 17 12.92 1.74 -8.73
C LEU A 17 11.82 2.54 -9.42
N SER A 18 11.75 2.50 -10.76
CA SER A 18 10.73 3.26 -11.48
C SER A 18 10.05 2.42 -12.53
N VAL A 19 8.74 2.60 -12.65
CA VAL A 19 7.95 1.99 -13.71
C VAL A 19 7.04 3.03 -14.35
N ARG A 20 6.79 2.89 -15.65
CA ARG A 20 5.87 3.74 -16.42
C ARG A 20 5.09 2.91 -17.42
N GLY A 21 3.85 3.29 -17.69
CA GLY A 21 3.02 2.65 -18.71
C GLY A 21 1.64 2.28 -18.15
N VAL A 22 1.25 1.02 -18.34
CA VAL A 22 -0.04 0.48 -17.89
C VAL A 22 0.21 -0.84 -17.17
N ASN A 23 -0.52 -1.11 -16.08
CA ASN A 23 -0.48 -2.39 -15.35
C ASN A 23 0.94 -2.83 -14.95
N SER A 24 1.77 -1.90 -14.51
CA SER A 24 3.20 -2.16 -14.28
C SER A 24 3.60 -1.88 -12.83
N THR A 25 4.50 -2.68 -12.27
CA THR A 25 4.91 -2.58 -10.86
C THR A 25 6.41 -2.32 -10.72
N ALA A 26 6.81 -1.31 -9.93
CA ALA A 26 8.22 -0.99 -9.74
C ALA A 26 8.93 -2.04 -8.86
N LEU A 27 8.29 -2.47 -7.77
CA LEU A 27 8.69 -3.59 -6.94
C LEU A 27 7.52 -4.58 -6.77
N ALA A 28 7.66 -5.78 -7.33
CA ALA A 28 6.72 -6.87 -7.12
C ALA A 28 7.36 -7.95 -6.25
N CYS A 29 6.75 -8.25 -5.10
CA CYS A 29 7.16 -9.34 -4.22
C CYS A 29 5.99 -10.33 -4.07
N ALA A 30 6.19 -11.57 -4.49
CA ALA A 30 5.10 -12.56 -4.55
C ALA A 30 5.53 -13.91 -4.00
N GLY A 31 4.58 -14.64 -3.43
CA GLY A 31 4.79 -16.00 -2.94
C GLY A 31 5.26 -16.05 -1.50
N THR A 32 4.86 -17.13 -0.83
CA THR A 32 5.04 -17.29 0.60
C THR A 32 6.53 -17.32 0.97
N GLY A 33 6.91 -16.49 1.94
CA GLY A 33 8.30 -16.40 2.40
C GLY A 33 9.19 -15.49 1.56
N SER A 34 8.67 -14.91 0.46
CA SER A 34 9.40 -13.90 -0.31
C SER A 34 9.53 -12.60 0.49
N VAL A 35 10.72 -11.98 0.48
CA VAL A 35 11.02 -10.77 1.26
C VAL A 35 11.76 -9.73 0.43
N ALA A 36 11.20 -8.53 0.30
CA ALA A 36 11.90 -7.38 -0.28
C ALA A 36 12.13 -6.28 0.78
N ARG A 37 13.34 -5.71 0.82
CA ARG A 37 13.70 -4.63 1.76
C ARG A 37 14.26 -3.43 1.02
N LEU A 38 13.77 -2.24 1.36
CA LEU A 38 14.26 -0.98 0.83
C LEU A 38 14.66 -0.08 2.00
N SER A 39 15.84 0.52 1.90
CA SER A 39 16.30 1.54 2.85
C SER A 39 16.83 2.72 2.06
N ASP A 40 16.48 3.93 2.48
CA ASP A 40 17.01 5.18 1.92
C ASP A 40 16.85 5.29 0.40
N SER A 41 15.79 4.68 -0.14
CA SER A 41 15.56 4.49 -1.59
C SER A 41 14.22 5.08 -2.01
N SER A 42 13.99 5.15 -3.31
CA SER A 42 12.72 5.64 -3.85
C SER A 42 12.06 4.61 -4.76
N ALA A 43 10.73 4.53 -4.74
CA ALA A 43 9.97 3.80 -5.76
C ALA A 43 8.89 4.69 -6.38
N TYR A 44 8.83 4.67 -7.72
CA TYR A 44 7.94 5.50 -8.53
C TYR A 44 7.13 4.67 -9.51
N ALA A 45 5.83 4.93 -9.57
CA ALA A 45 4.92 4.34 -10.55
C ALA A 45 4.14 5.42 -11.30
N SER A 46 4.09 5.31 -12.64
CA SER A 46 3.39 6.28 -13.48
C SER A 46 2.53 5.63 -14.54
N GLY A 47 1.28 6.05 -14.58
CA GLY A 47 0.30 5.59 -15.56
C GLY A 47 -0.70 4.62 -14.96
N GLU A 48 -1.69 4.28 -15.77
CA GLU A 48 -2.89 3.58 -15.34
C GLU A 48 -2.57 2.22 -14.71
N ASN A 49 -3.14 1.95 -13.54
CA ASN A 49 -2.94 0.72 -12.77
C ASN A 49 -1.46 0.37 -12.54
N CYS A 50 -0.58 1.37 -12.50
CA CYS A 50 0.79 1.16 -12.08
C CYS A 50 0.89 1.22 -10.56
N THR A 51 1.78 0.39 -10.01
CA THR A 51 1.97 0.25 -8.56
C THR A 51 3.43 0.44 -8.18
N ALA A 52 3.72 1.24 -7.15
CA ALA A 52 5.11 1.42 -6.72
C ALA A 52 5.61 0.17 -5.99
N ILE A 53 4.85 -0.32 -5.01
CA ILE A 53 5.17 -1.54 -4.24
C ILE A 53 3.96 -2.48 -4.24
N ALA A 54 4.16 -3.73 -4.66
CA ALA A 54 3.17 -4.78 -4.54
C ALA A 54 3.69 -5.97 -3.73
N ALA A 55 2.86 -6.49 -2.81
CA ALA A 55 3.10 -7.73 -2.08
C ALA A 55 1.90 -8.67 -2.25
N SER A 56 2.14 -9.91 -2.70
CA SER A 56 1.09 -10.92 -2.86
C SER A 56 1.45 -12.30 -2.28
N ASP A 57 0.43 -13.11 -2.01
CA ASP A 57 0.54 -14.55 -1.70
C ASP A 57 1.47 -14.91 -0.52
N GLY A 58 1.44 -14.11 0.55
CA GLY A 58 2.24 -14.33 1.75
C GLY A 58 3.64 -13.70 1.70
N ALA A 59 3.87 -12.79 0.76
CA ALA A 59 5.12 -12.04 0.64
C ALA A 59 5.18 -10.85 1.61
N ALA A 60 6.40 -10.45 1.96
CA ALA A 60 6.67 -9.33 2.86
C ALA A 60 7.52 -8.25 2.17
N VAL A 61 7.09 -6.99 2.27
CA VAL A 61 7.91 -5.84 1.85
C VAL A 61 8.08 -4.87 3.00
N SER A 62 9.31 -4.43 3.25
CA SER A 62 9.59 -3.37 4.22
C SER A 62 10.36 -2.24 3.56
N MET A 63 9.94 -1.00 3.81
CA MET A 63 10.68 0.19 3.42
C MET A 63 10.93 1.11 4.62
N GLU A 64 12.17 1.51 4.80
CA GLU A 64 12.61 2.43 5.84
C GLU A 64 13.27 3.67 5.21
N ARG A 65 12.75 4.86 5.53
CA ARG A 65 13.16 6.13 4.91
C ARG A 65 12.99 6.15 3.39
N GLY A 66 13.28 7.29 2.78
CA GLY A 66 13.18 7.49 1.34
C GLY A 66 11.80 7.95 0.89
N SER A 67 11.44 7.69 -0.36
CA SER A 67 10.22 8.27 -0.94
C SER A 67 9.42 7.34 -1.85
N LEU A 68 8.10 7.48 -1.80
CA LEU A 68 7.17 6.78 -2.68
C LEU A 68 6.28 7.75 -3.43
N GLU A 69 6.05 7.45 -4.70
CA GLU A 69 5.17 8.25 -5.54
C GLU A 69 4.45 7.36 -6.56
N ALA A 70 3.17 7.65 -6.75
CA ALA A 70 2.34 7.05 -7.79
C ALA A 70 1.56 8.17 -8.49
N THR A 71 1.66 8.23 -9.82
CA THR A 71 0.94 9.19 -10.65
C THR A 71 -0.04 8.43 -11.53
N SER A 72 -1.34 8.63 -11.30
CA SER A 72 -2.44 7.90 -11.95
C SER A 72 -2.47 6.39 -11.66
N GLY A 73 -1.88 5.98 -10.54
CA GLY A 73 -1.88 4.60 -10.04
C GLY A 73 -1.92 4.58 -8.51
N THR A 74 -1.41 3.50 -7.92
CA THR A 74 -1.47 3.25 -6.48
C THR A 74 -0.08 3.11 -5.89
N VAL A 75 0.15 3.66 -4.69
CA VAL A 75 1.47 3.56 -4.04
C VAL A 75 1.74 2.13 -3.59
N VAL A 76 0.79 1.51 -2.88
CA VAL A 76 0.92 0.17 -2.34
C VAL A 76 -0.24 -0.74 -2.77
N HIS A 77 0.06 -1.92 -3.30
CA HIS A 77 -0.91 -3.00 -3.46
C HIS A 77 -0.56 -4.16 -2.53
N VAL A 78 -1.48 -4.59 -1.67
CA VAL A 78 -1.27 -5.75 -0.80
C VAL A 78 -2.42 -6.73 -0.94
N GLU A 79 -2.12 -7.95 -1.33
CA GLU A 79 -3.14 -8.96 -1.64
C GLU A 79 -2.80 -10.33 -1.08
N GLY A 80 -3.82 -11.03 -0.59
CA GLY A 80 -3.70 -12.42 -0.18
C GLY A 80 -3.31 -12.58 1.28
N SER A 81 -3.42 -13.81 1.77
CA SER A 81 -3.19 -14.11 3.19
C SER A 81 -1.73 -14.07 3.55
N GLY A 82 -1.40 -13.44 4.69
CA GLY A 82 -0.03 -13.30 5.18
C GLY A 82 0.82 -12.25 4.45
N SER A 83 0.29 -11.66 3.37
CA SER A 83 0.97 -10.59 2.64
C SER A 83 1.04 -9.33 3.50
N ASN A 84 2.21 -8.71 3.54
CA ASN A 84 2.42 -7.52 4.35
C ASN A 84 3.33 -6.50 3.69
N VAL A 85 2.99 -5.23 3.87
CA VAL A 85 3.84 -4.09 3.55
C VAL A 85 4.00 -3.22 4.78
N SER A 86 5.24 -2.88 5.13
CA SER A 86 5.56 -1.98 6.24
C SER A 86 6.35 -0.79 5.74
N LEU A 87 5.85 0.42 6.00
CA LEU A 87 6.50 1.69 5.64
C LEU A 87 6.83 2.47 6.91
N ALA A 88 8.11 2.74 7.14
CA ALA A 88 8.61 3.48 8.30
C ALA A 88 9.40 4.73 7.86
N ASP A 89 8.99 5.90 8.35
CA ASP A 89 9.60 7.20 8.04
C ASP A 89 9.71 7.49 6.52
N VAL A 90 8.76 6.96 5.74
CA VAL A 90 8.72 7.13 4.28
C VAL A 90 7.96 8.39 3.90
N GLN A 91 8.53 9.21 3.02
CA GLN A 91 7.84 10.34 2.42
C GLN A 91 6.97 9.89 1.25
N ILE A 92 5.66 10.13 1.31
CA ILE A 92 4.75 9.83 0.19
C ILE A 92 4.39 11.12 -0.54
N LEU A 93 4.75 11.18 -1.82
CA LEU A 93 4.58 12.35 -2.70
C LEU A 93 3.41 12.21 -3.70
N SER A 94 2.62 11.14 -3.56
CA SER A 94 1.50 10.85 -4.45
C SER A 94 0.25 11.67 -4.14
N THR A 95 -0.51 12.00 -5.19
CA THR A 95 -1.87 12.57 -5.10
C THR A 95 -2.96 11.56 -5.49
N GLY A 96 -2.56 10.35 -5.89
CA GLY A 96 -3.43 9.24 -6.27
C GLY A 96 -3.92 8.44 -5.05
N SER A 97 -4.00 7.12 -5.19
CA SER A 97 -4.34 6.22 -4.08
C SER A 97 -3.10 5.84 -3.29
N LEU A 98 -3.18 5.86 -1.96
CA LEU A 98 -2.13 5.29 -1.11
C LEU A 98 -2.11 3.78 -1.23
N ALA A 99 -3.26 3.13 -1.10
CA ALA A 99 -3.29 1.68 -1.06
C ALA A 99 -4.52 1.02 -1.68
N GLU A 100 -4.27 -0.15 -2.26
CA GLU A 100 -5.27 -1.15 -2.60
C GLU A 100 -5.01 -2.40 -1.77
N LEU A 101 -6.01 -2.85 -1.02
CA LEU A 101 -5.91 -3.94 -0.06
C LEU A 101 -6.94 -5.03 -0.36
N CYS A 102 -6.49 -6.30 -0.34
CA CYS A 102 -7.32 -7.45 -0.63
C CYS A 102 -7.00 -8.65 0.29
N GLY A 103 -8.02 -9.36 0.76
CA GLY A 103 -7.86 -10.61 1.52
C GLY A 103 -7.59 -10.38 3.00
N THR A 104 -6.59 -11.06 3.57
CA THR A 104 -6.13 -10.90 4.96
C THR A 104 -4.73 -10.29 5.00
N ALA A 105 -4.53 -9.30 4.11
CA ALA A 105 -3.30 -8.56 3.96
C ALA A 105 -3.10 -7.53 5.07
N THR A 106 -1.86 -7.11 5.31
CA THR A 106 -1.53 -6.04 6.29
C THR A 106 -0.75 -4.90 5.64
N LEU A 107 -1.20 -3.67 5.87
CA LEU A 107 -0.42 -2.46 5.62
C LEU A 107 -0.10 -1.78 6.94
N SER A 108 1.19 -1.63 7.26
CA SER A 108 1.68 -0.92 8.45
C SER A 108 2.35 0.38 8.06
N LEU A 109 1.91 1.47 8.69
CA LEU A 109 2.45 2.82 8.53
C LEU A 109 3.01 3.29 9.87
N ASP A 110 4.27 3.71 9.86
CA ASP A 110 5.02 4.17 11.01
C ASP A 110 5.66 5.53 10.67
N GLY A 111 5.21 6.61 11.33
CA GLY A 111 5.66 7.97 11.02
C GLY A 111 5.25 8.50 9.65
N VAL A 112 4.28 7.87 8.96
CA VAL A 112 3.91 8.22 7.58
C VAL A 112 2.71 9.16 7.55
N THR A 113 2.84 10.27 6.81
CA THR A 113 1.71 11.14 6.47
C THR A 113 1.37 11.03 4.99
N PHE A 114 0.10 10.84 4.68
CA PHE A 114 -0.43 10.78 3.33
C PHE A 114 -1.72 11.61 3.19
N ALA A 115 -1.92 12.20 2.01
CA ALA A 115 -3.16 12.86 1.65
C ALA A 115 -3.52 12.61 0.18
N SER A 116 -4.69 12.02 -0.06
CA SER A 116 -5.28 11.98 -1.40
C SER A 116 -6.29 13.12 -1.56
N SER A 117 -6.29 13.73 -2.75
CA SER A 117 -7.25 14.78 -3.13
C SER A 117 -8.09 14.43 -4.36
N HIS A 118 -7.77 13.33 -5.06
CA HIS A 118 -8.37 13.00 -6.35
C HIS A 118 -8.93 11.56 -6.43
N ALA A 119 -8.57 10.68 -5.49
CA ALA A 119 -8.99 9.28 -5.46
C ALA A 119 -9.36 8.85 -4.03
N ALA A 120 -9.83 7.61 -3.88
CA ALA A 120 -9.83 6.99 -2.58
C ALA A 120 -8.38 6.94 -2.07
N ALA A 121 -8.14 7.40 -0.85
CA ALA A 121 -6.84 7.23 -0.22
C ALA A 121 -6.53 5.74 -0.08
N ILE A 122 -7.51 4.94 0.34
CA ILE A 122 -7.39 3.48 0.44
C ILE A 122 -8.64 2.85 -0.17
N TYR A 123 -8.45 1.83 -1.00
CA TYR A 123 -9.52 1.00 -1.54
C TYR A 123 -9.37 -0.43 -1.02
N VAL A 124 -10.42 -0.97 -0.42
CA VAL A 124 -10.47 -2.36 0.05
C VAL A 124 -11.39 -3.16 -0.86
N THR A 125 -10.82 -4.12 -1.59
CA THR A 125 -11.54 -4.82 -2.68
C THR A 125 -12.34 -6.02 -2.18
N ALA A 126 -11.78 -6.78 -1.23
CA ALA A 126 -12.36 -8.01 -0.67
C ALA A 126 -11.66 -8.39 0.63
N GLY A 127 -12.31 -9.22 1.44
CA GLY A 127 -11.73 -9.75 2.69
C GLY A 127 -11.76 -8.73 3.84
N MET A 128 -10.88 -8.91 4.80
CA MET A 128 -10.73 -8.07 5.99
C MET A 128 -9.23 -7.82 6.23
N PRO A 129 -8.56 -7.01 5.40
CA PRO A 129 -7.18 -6.61 5.65
C PRO A 129 -7.06 -5.76 6.91
N THR A 130 -5.84 -5.63 7.41
CA THR A 130 -5.50 -4.76 8.54
C THR A 130 -4.71 -3.56 8.07
N LEU A 131 -5.18 -2.36 8.43
CA LEU A 131 -4.43 -1.12 8.35
C LEU A 131 -3.93 -0.74 9.75
N ARG A 132 -2.61 -0.69 9.93
CA ARG A 132 -1.98 -0.30 11.19
C ARG A 132 -1.31 1.05 11.06
N LEU A 133 -1.64 1.98 11.95
CA LEU A 133 -1.09 3.33 12.00
C LEU A 133 -0.37 3.57 13.35
N THR A 134 0.90 3.93 13.28
CA THR A 134 1.74 4.16 14.46
C THR A 134 2.64 5.39 14.32
N ASN A 135 3.13 5.89 15.46
CA ASN A 135 4.10 6.97 15.61
C ASN A 135 3.72 8.24 14.82
N GLY A 136 2.49 8.70 15.01
CA GLY A 136 1.99 9.93 14.39
C GLY A 136 1.56 9.77 12.94
N SER A 137 1.30 8.54 12.48
CA SER A 137 0.85 8.31 11.10
C SER A 137 -0.53 8.92 10.84
N VAL A 138 -0.68 9.57 9.68
CA VAL A 138 -1.92 10.24 9.29
C VAL A 138 -2.29 9.86 7.86
N VAL A 139 -3.49 9.31 7.68
CA VAL A 139 -4.08 9.08 6.35
C VAL A 139 -5.23 10.06 6.14
N ARG A 140 -5.09 10.95 5.15
CA ARG A 140 -6.13 11.91 4.76
C ARG A 140 -6.82 11.50 3.46
N GLY A 141 -8.15 11.60 3.45
CA GLY A 141 -8.99 11.32 2.28
C GLY A 141 -10.04 10.25 2.54
N THR A 142 -10.70 9.79 1.49
CA THR A 142 -11.75 8.77 1.60
C THR A 142 -11.15 7.37 1.60
N ILE A 143 -11.52 6.54 2.56
CA ILE A 143 -11.33 5.08 2.52
C ILE A 143 -12.61 4.47 1.98
N VAL A 144 -12.51 3.66 0.93
CA VAL A 144 -13.67 3.00 0.31
C VAL A 144 -13.54 1.51 0.50
N ILE A 145 -14.60 0.89 1.01
CA ILE A 145 -14.68 -0.54 1.28
C ILE A 145 -15.73 -1.14 0.34
N ALA A 146 -15.31 -2.07 -0.51
CA ALA A 146 -16.18 -2.73 -1.45
C ALA A 146 -17.25 -3.59 -0.77
N ASN A 147 -18.31 -3.93 -1.50
CA ASN A 147 -19.39 -4.75 -0.99
C ASN A 147 -18.89 -6.14 -0.56
N GLY A 148 -19.15 -6.52 0.68
CA GLY A 148 -18.71 -7.79 1.26
C GLY A 148 -17.25 -7.79 1.75
N ALA A 149 -16.56 -6.66 1.69
CA ALA A 149 -15.28 -6.45 2.35
C ALA A 149 -15.45 -5.72 3.69
N ASP A 150 -14.41 -5.74 4.51
CA ASP A 150 -14.27 -4.92 5.71
C ASP A 150 -12.81 -4.50 5.90
N LEU A 151 -12.53 -3.66 6.89
CA LEU A 151 -11.17 -3.19 7.19
C LEU A 151 -10.95 -3.15 8.69
N ASP A 152 -9.98 -3.92 9.18
CA ASP A 152 -9.51 -3.81 10.56
C ASP A 152 -8.53 -2.62 10.66
N ILE A 153 -8.84 -1.66 11.54
CA ILE A 153 -8.04 -0.44 11.71
C ILE A 153 -7.45 -0.43 13.11
N GLN A 154 -6.11 -0.43 13.18
CA GLN A 154 -5.37 -0.41 14.43
C GLN A 154 -4.56 0.87 14.51
N THR A 155 -4.87 1.74 15.49
CA THR A 155 -4.19 3.03 15.67
C THR A 155 -3.63 3.18 17.07
N ASP A 156 -2.45 3.78 17.19
CA ASP A 156 -2.00 4.30 18.48
C ASP A 156 -2.65 5.65 18.83
N ALA A 157 -2.30 6.21 20.00
CA ALA A 157 -2.87 7.46 20.49
C ALA A 157 -2.45 8.72 19.70
N THR A 158 -1.45 8.60 18.82
CA THR A 158 -0.86 9.73 18.06
C THR A 158 -1.26 9.73 16.60
N SER A 159 -1.77 8.60 16.12
CA SER A 159 -2.11 8.36 14.72
C SER A 159 -3.60 8.56 14.46
N ARG A 160 -3.98 8.87 13.23
CA ARG A 160 -5.39 9.06 12.88
C ARG A 160 -5.70 8.87 11.40
N ILE A 161 -6.95 8.53 11.14
CA ILE A 161 -7.58 8.71 9.83
C ILE A 161 -8.32 10.04 9.87
N ASP A 162 -7.97 10.92 8.93
CA ASP A 162 -8.51 12.28 8.82
C ASP A 162 -9.28 12.37 7.50
N GLY A 163 -10.51 11.85 7.53
CA GLY A 163 -11.29 11.63 6.33
C GLY A 163 -12.59 10.91 6.59
N ARG A 164 -13.07 10.17 5.58
CA ARG A 164 -14.34 9.42 5.64
C ARG A 164 -14.11 7.98 5.26
N ILE A 165 -14.82 7.06 5.91
CA ILE A 165 -14.90 5.66 5.53
C ILE A 165 -16.26 5.45 4.86
N VAL A 166 -16.27 4.89 3.65
CA VAL A 166 -17.46 4.65 2.86
C VAL A 166 -17.55 3.17 2.51
N TYR A 167 -18.62 2.53 2.97
CA TYR A 167 -18.95 1.16 2.60
C TYR A 167 -19.86 1.18 1.37
N LEU A 168 -19.45 0.48 0.32
CA LEU A 168 -20.27 0.28 -0.87
C LEU A 168 -21.27 -0.84 -0.56
N SER A 169 -22.55 -0.50 -0.46
CA SER A 169 -23.61 -1.52 -0.46
C SER A 169 -23.88 -1.97 -1.89
N ALA A 170 -24.23 -3.25 -2.08
CA ALA A 170 -25.00 -3.61 -3.26
C ALA A 170 -26.27 -2.75 -3.28
N ALA A 171 -26.36 -1.80 -4.22
CA ALA A 171 -27.65 -1.24 -4.54
C ALA A 171 -28.49 -2.43 -4.98
N ASN A 172 -29.51 -2.80 -4.20
CA ASN A 172 -30.50 -3.79 -4.59
C ASN A 172 -31.02 -3.36 -5.96
N VAL A 173 -30.57 -4.05 -7.00
CA VAL A 173 -31.23 -4.03 -8.30
C VAL A 173 -32.49 -4.86 -8.08
N ALA A 174 -33.54 -4.17 -7.64
CA ALA A 174 -34.91 -4.70 -7.61
C ALA A 174 -35.47 -4.78 -9.03
#